data_AF-A0A839WHB3-F1
#
_entry.id   AF-A0A839WHB3-F1
#
_cell.length_a   1.000
_cell.length_b   1.000
_cell.length_c   1.000
_cell.angle_alpha   90.00
_cell.angle_beta   90.00
_cell.angle_gamma   90.00
#
_symmetry.space_group_name_H-M   'P 1'
#
loop_
_entity.id
_entity.type
_entity.pdbx_description
1 polymer ?
#
loop_
_entity_poly.entity_id
_entity_poly.type
_entity_poly.pdbx_seq_one_letter_code
_entity_poly.pdbx_strand_id
1 'polypeptide(L)'
;MADRGGWQPSQSGAELKIYQDGAHHVVNSVQTGADGSLVDINQTHYNNFANVQQSAKDSNIWLDQDGVKNTADIKQPGGFGSDTDVTQKGNYNTVNVNQNAIRSDITISQRGNSHYANVVQTDNYAKADVTQRGYNNFVNAAQY
;
A
#
# COMPACT_ATOMS: atom_id res chain seq x y z
N MET A 1 -9.73 9.43 -21.05
CA MET A 1 -10.57 10.41 -20.34
C MET A 1 -9.81 10.79 -19.08
N ALA A 2 -9.44 12.07 -18.98
CA ALA A 2 -8.46 12.56 -18.03
C ALA A 2 -9.01 12.68 -16.61
N ASP A 3 -8.17 12.27 -15.67
CA ASP A 3 -7.81 12.95 -14.42
C ASP A 3 -8.95 13.55 -13.57
N ARG A 4 -9.20 12.91 -12.43
CA ARG A 4 -9.69 13.59 -11.22
C ARG A 4 -8.90 13.10 -10.01
N GLY A 5 -7.60 13.34 -10.01
CA GLY A 5 -6.78 13.34 -8.80
C GLY A 5 -7.24 14.45 -7.87
N GLY A 6 -7.74 14.09 -6.70
CA GLY A 6 -8.06 15.03 -5.63
C GLY A 6 -6.78 15.62 -5.05
N TRP A 7 -6.57 16.92 -5.27
CA TRP A 7 -5.47 17.69 -4.69
C TRP A 7 -5.81 18.03 -3.23
N GLN A 8 -4.97 17.64 -2.27
CA GLN A 8 -4.96 18.18 -0.91
C GLN A 8 -3.64 18.93 -0.65
N PRO A 9 -3.65 20.03 0.12
CA PRO A 9 -2.56 21.00 0.12
C PRO A 9 -1.32 20.46 0.83
N SER A 10 -0.16 20.68 0.22
CA SER A 10 1.16 20.37 0.75
C SER A 10 1.34 20.86 2.19
N GLN A 11 1.43 19.94 3.14
CA GLN A 11 2.25 20.16 4.32
C GLN A 11 3.69 19.88 3.90
N SER A 12 4.62 20.77 4.28
CA SER A 12 6.06 20.66 4.02
C SER A 12 6.49 19.19 3.96
N GLY A 13 7.04 18.74 2.84
CA GLY A 13 7.70 17.43 2.71
C GLY A 13 6.87 16.19 2.39
N ALA A 14 5.53 16.21 2.39
CA ALA A 14 4.72 15.06 1.98
C ALA A 14 4.56 15.01 0.45
N GLU A 15 4.98 13.93 -0.21
CA GLU A 15 4.82 13.71 -1.64
C GLU A 15 3.85 12.55 -1.93
N LEU A 16 2.88 12.77 -2.83
CA LEU A 16 1.94 11.75 -3.32
C LEU A 16 2.11 11.61 -4.84
N LYS A 17 2.50 10.42 -5.29
CA LYS A 17 2.60 10.01 -6.70
C LYS A 17 1.57 8.93 -6.97
N ILE A 18 0.76 9.14 -8.01
CA ILE A 18 -0.23 8.17 -8.47
C ILE A 18 -0.07 8.03 -9.98
N TYR A 19 0.24 6.81 -10.43
CA TYR A 19 0.29 6.43 -11.83
C TYR A 19 -0.77 5.37 -12.11
N GLN A 20 -1.62 5.61 -13.10
CA GLN A 20 -2.70 4.72 -13.50
C GLN A 20 -2.63 4.50 -15.01
N ASP A 21 -2.31 3.28 -15.43
CA ASP A 21 -2.31 2.88 -16.85
C ASP A 21 -3.37 1.81 -17.11
N GLY A 22 -4.47 2.21 -17.75
CA GLY A 22 -5.62 1.34 -17.99
C GLY A 22 -6.95 2.00 -17.66
N ALA A 23 -7.96 1.20 -17.29
CA ALA A 23 -9.32 1.73 -17.06
C ALA A 23 -9.91 1.31 -15.71
N HIS A 24 -10.72 2.21 -15.14
CA HIS A 24 -11.49 2.01 -13.90
C HIS A 24 -10.64 1.81 -12.64
N HIS A 25 -9.43 2.36 -12.65
CA HIS A 25 -8.59 2.44 -11.47
C HIS A 25 -9.15 3.44 -10.46
N VAL A 26 -9.14 3.09 -9.18
CA VAL A 26 -9.54 3.97 -8.09
C VAL A 26 -8.40 4.01 -7.08
N VAL A 27 -7.91 5.22 -6.81
CA VAL A 27 -6.98 5.49 -5.72
C VAL A 27 -7.61 6.52 -4.80
N ASN A 28 -7.72 6.17 -3.53
CA ASN A 28 -7.94 7.12 -2.45
C ASN A 28 -6.67 7.17 -1.63
N SER A 29 -5.96 8.29 -1.62
CA SER A 29 -4.76 8.47 -0.81
C SER A 29 -4.87 9.72 0.05
N VAL A 30 -4.59 9.58 1.33
CA VAL A 30 -4.62 10.68 2.31
C VAL A 30 -3.31 10.69 3.09
N GLN A 31 -2.59 11.81 3.00
CA GLN A 31 -1.38 12.06 3.79
C GLN A 31 -1.66 13.15 4.83
N THR A 32 -1.62 12.81 6.12
CA THR A 32 -1.87 13.77 7.22
C THR A 32 -0.69 13.84 8.17
N GLY A 33 0.05 14.96 8.17
CA GLY A 33 1.21 15.13 9.05
C GLY A 33 2.46 14.35 8.64
N ALA A 34 2.51 13.88 7.40
CA ALA A 34 3.56 13.03 6.84
C ALA A 34 4.72 13.84 6.22
N ASP A 35 5.31 14.74 7.01
CA ASP A 35 6.51 15.49 6.58
C ASP A 35 7.63 14.50 6.18
N GLY A 36 8.34 14.81 5.09
CA GLY A 36 9.40 13.96 4.52
C GLY A 36 8.97 12.58 3.98
N SER A 37 7.69 12.37 3.71
CA SER A 37 7.14 11.02 3.43
C SER A 37 6.59 10.90 2.01
N LEU A 38 6.81 9.75 1.34
CA LEU A 38 6.34 9.47 -0.02
C LEU A 38 5.25 8.40 -0.04
N VAL A 39 4.14 8.67 -0.72
CA VAL A 39 3.21 7.62 -1.18
C VAL A 39 3.33 7.53 -2.69
N ASP A 40 3.75 6.37 -3.23
CA ASP A 40 3.83 6.10 -4.66
C ASP A 40 2.97 4.89 -5.01
N ILE A 41 1.93 5.13 -5.82
CA ILE A 41 0.93 4.13 -6.19
C ILE A 41 0.94 3.97 -7.70
N ASN A 42 1.31 2.79 -8.18
CA ASN A 42 1.26 2.39 -9.57
C ASN A 42 0.17 1.33 -9.77
N GLN A 43 -0.81 1.62 -10.63
CA GLN A 43 -1.86 0.69 -11.01
C GLN A 43 -1.87 0.50 -12.52
N THR A 44 -1.71 -0.73 -12.99
CA THR A 44 -1.76 -1.07 -14.42
C THR A 44 -2.89 -2.07 -14.70
N HIS A 45 -3.47 -2.01 -15.91
CA HIS A 45 -4.58 -2.82 -16.43
C HIS A 45 -6.02 -2.37 -16.06
N TYR A 46 -6.77 -3.11 -15.25
CA TYR A 46 -8.22 -2.86 -15.12
C TYR A 46 -8.76 -3.04 -13.69
N ASN A 47 -9.57 -2.08 -13.22
CA ASN A 47 -10.33 -2.15 -11.97
C ASN A 47 -9.51 -2.36 -10.69
N ASN A 48 -8.25 -1.94 -10.64
CA ASN A 48 -7.48 -1.96 -9.39
C ASN A 48 -7.97 -0.87 -8.43
N PHE A 49 -8.00 -1.21 -7.14
CA PHE A 49 -8.41 -0.33 -6.06
C PHE A 49 -7.28 -0.21 -5.03
N ALA A 50 -6.92 1.03 -4.71
CA ALA A 50 -5.99 1.35 -3.65
C ALA A 50 -6.63 2.36 -2.68
N ASN A 51 -6.59 2.06 -1.39
CA ASN A 51 -6.86 2.99 -0.32
C ASN A 51 -5.61 3.09 0.56
N VAL A 52 -5.00 4.27 0.60
CA VAL A 52 -3.76 4.50 1.35
C VAL A 52 -3.96 5.65 2.32
N GLN A 53 -3.69 5.41 3.60
CA GLN A 53 -3.73 6.43 4.64
C GLN A 53 -2.38 6.47 5.36
N GLN A 54 -1.62 7.54 5.16
CA GLN A 54 -0.31 7.76 5.76
C GLN A 54 -0.36 8.94 6.71
N SER A 55 -0.10 8.68 7.99
CA SER A 55 0.07 9.74 9.00
C SER A 55 1.47 9.73 9.65
N ALA A 56 2.30 8.78 9.24
CA ALA A 56 3.70 8.61 9.63
C ALA A 56 4.62 9.67 8.99
N LYS A 57 5.66 10.11 9.72
CA LYS A 57 6.70 11.03 9.24
C LYS A 57 7.93 10.25 8.77
N ASP A 58 8.71 10.83 7.85
CA ASP A 58 9.91 10.20 7.27
C ASP A 58 9.66 8.73 6.87
N SER A 59 8.53 8.44 6.24
CA SER A 59 8.06 7.09 5.99
C SER A 59 7.54 6.96 4.57
N ASN A 60 7.70 5.79 3.92
CA ASN A 60 7.27 5.61 2.54
C ASN A 60 6.29 4.46 2.36
N ILE A 61 5.33 4.66 1.47
CA ILE A 61 4.43 3.61 0.99
C ILE A 61 4.60 3.48 -0.52
N TRP A 62 5.06 2.31 -0.96
CA TRP A 62 5.08 1.91 -2.36
C TRP A 62 4.01 0.84 -2.59
N LEU A 63 3.15 1.08 -3.58
CA LEU A 63 2.12 0.13 -3.98
C LEU A 63 2.15 -0.06 -5.50
N ASP A 64 2.47 -1.26 -5.96
CA ASP A 64 2.39 -1.67 -7.36
C ASP A 64 1.29 -2.74 -7.56
N GLN A 65 0.26 -2.41 -8.31
CA GLN A 65 -0.84 -3.31 -8.68
C GLN A 65 -0.81 -3.56 -10.20
N ASP A 66 -0.28 -4.72 -10.56
CA ASP A 66 -0.18 -5.20 -11.93
C ASP A 66 -1.19 -6.33 -12.18
N GLY A 67 -2.36 -5.98 -12.73
CA GLY A 67 -3.37 -6.94 -13.17
C GLY A 67 -4.81 -6.47 -12.99
N VAL A 68 -5.76 -7.39 -12.85
CA VAL A 68 -7.20 -7.07 -12.85
C VAL A 68 -7.83 -7.24 -11.47
N LYS A 69 -8.52 -6.20 -10.99
CA LYS A 69 -9.28 -6.20 -9.72
C LYS A 69 -8.43 -6.52 -8.49
N ASN A 70 -7.18 -6.07 -8.44
CA ASN A 70 -6.41 -6.10 -7.22
C ASN A 70 -6.88 -5.01 -6.25
N THR A 71 -6.92 -5.32 -4.96
CA THR A 71 -7.35 -4.43 -3.89
C THR A 71 -6.25 -4.30 -2.86
N ALA A 72 -5.90 -3.07 -2.48
CA ALA A 72 -4.99 -2.77 -1.40
C ALA A 72 -5.60 -1.73 -0.46
N ASP A 73 -5.67 -2.03 0.84
CA ASP A 73 -5.98 -1.07 1.92
C ASP A 73 -4.76 -0.98 2.85
N ILE A 74 -4.05 0.14 2.80
CA ILE A 74 -2.80 0.36 3.55
C ILE A 74 -3.02 1.52 4.52
N LYS A 75 -2.82 1.27 5.81
CA LYS A 75 -2.91 2.27 6.86
C LYS A 75 -1.60 2.29 7.64
N GLN A 76 -0.99 3.46 7.70
CA GLN A 76 0.24 3.72 8.44
C GLN A 76 0.05 4.91 9.40
N PRO A 77 -0.74 4.73 10.48
CA PRO A 77 -1.04 5.79 11.44
C PRO A 77 0.11 6.09 12.41
N GLY A 78 1.06 5.16 12.58
CA GLY A 78 2.18 5.29 13.52
C GLY A 78 3.44 4.71 12.92
N GLY A 79 4.39 5.57 12.60
CA GLY A 79 5.66 5.19 12.02
C GLY A 79 6.52 6.43 11.92
N PHE A 80 7.69 6.38 12.54
CA PHE A 80 8.75 7.31 12.20
C PHE A 80 9.82 6.43 11.55
N GLY A 81 10.17 6.68 10.28
CA GLY A 81 11.12 5.85 9.56
C GLY A 81 10.63 4.44 9.21
N SER A 82 9.34 4.25 8.92
CA SER A 82 8.78 2.93 8.59
C SER A 82 8.38 2.88 7.12
N ASP A 83 8.77 1.81 6.41
CA ASP A 83 8.43 1.65 4.99
C ASP A 83 7.45 0.49 4.77
N THR A 84 6.51 0.68 3.86
CA THR A 84 5.59 -0.35 3.37
C THR A 84 5.74 -0.50 1.85
N ASP A 85 6.13 -1.69 1.40
CA ASP A 85 6.17 -2.08 -0.02
C ASP A 85 5.16 -3.19 -0.28
N VAL A 86 4.22 -2.92 -1.18
CA VAL A 86 3.19 -3.88 -1.60
C VAL A 86 3.22 -4.04 -3.12
N THR A 87 3.49 -5.26 -3.58
CA THR A 87 3.39 -5.66 -4.99
C THR A 87 2.31 -6.73 -5.17
N GLN A 88 1.29 -6.44 -5.97
CA GLN A 88 0.22 -7.37 -6.35
C GLN A 88 0.23 -7.63 -7.86
N LYS A 89 0.73 -8.80 -8.27
CA LYS A 89 0.79 -9.24 -9.67
C LYS A 89 -0.19 -10.37 -9.94
N GLY A 90 -1.13 -10.15 -10.86
CA GLY A 90 -2.19 -11.10 -11.23
C GLY A 90 -3.58 -10.55 -10.90
N ASN A 91 -4.58 -11.40 -10.67
CA ASN A 91 -5.97 -10.94 -10.58
C ASN A 91 -6.63 -11.24 -9.23
N TYR A 92 -7.53 -10.38 -8.79
CA TYR A 92 -8.33 -10.56 -7.56
C TYR A 92 -7.51 -10.71 -6.28
N ASN A 93 -6.28 -10.18 -6.24
CA ASN A 93 -5.46 -10.22 -5.04
C ASN A 93 -5.90 -9.12 -4.07
N THR A 94 -5.89 -9.40 -2.78
CA THR A 94 -6.28 -8.47 -1.71
C THR A 94 -5.16 -8.36 -0.69
N VAL A 95 -4.75 -7.12 -0.38
CA VAL A 95 -3.81 -6.79 0.69
C VAL A 95 -4.47 -5.82 1.66
N ASN A 96 -4.41 -6.15 2.94
CA ASN A 96 -4.72 -5.24 4.03
C ASN A 96 -3.48 -5.07 4.90
N VAL A 97 -3.01 -3.83 5.05
CA VAL A 97 -1.87 -3.48 5.89
C VAL A 97 -2.30 -2.49 6.95
N ASN A 98 -1.97 -2.78 8.20
CA ASN A 98 -2.04 -1.84 9.31
C ASN A 98 -0.69 -1.80 10.02
N GLN A 99 0.09 -0.75 9.75
CA GLN A 99 1.41 -0.56 10.31
C GLN A 99 1.36 0.57 11.34
N ASN A 100 1.42 0.19 12.61
CA ASN A 100 1.45 1.08 13.75
C ASN A 100 2.72 0.83 14.57
N ALA A 101 3.86 0.89 13.90
CA ALA A 101 5.18 0.58 14.45
C ALA A 101 6.23 1.59 13.94
N ILE A 102 7.20 1.95 14.79
CA ILE A 102 8.31 2.86 14.48
C ILE A 102 9.50 2.07 13.95
N ARG A 103 10.13 2.56 12.87
CA ARG A 103 11.31 1.93 12.23
C ARG A 103 11.08 0.47 11.84
N SER A 104 9.90 0.17 11.32
CA SER A 104 9.52 -1.18 10.93
C SER A 104 9.23 -1.23 9.43
N ASP A 105 9.50 -2.38 8.81
CA ASP A 105 9.32 -2.57 7.37
C ASP A 105 8.32 -3.68 7.08
N ILE A 106 7.41 -3.42 6.15
CA ILE A 106 6.47 -4.41 5.62
C ILE A 106 6.76 -4.59 4.13
N THR A 107 7.00 -5.82 3.71
CA THR A 107 7.09 -6.19 2.30
C THR A 107 6.07 -7.27 1.98
N ILE A 108 5.16 -7.00 1.05
CA ILE A 108 4.12 -7.94 0.62
C ILE A 108 4.23 -8.16 -0.89
N SER A 109 4.42 -9.41 -1.31
CA SER A 109 4.42 -9.80 -2.70
C SER A 109 3.39 -10.91 -2.96
N GLN A 110 2.33 -10.57 -3.70
CA GLN A 110 1.32 -11.52 -4.15
C GLN A 110 1.46 -11.74 -5.66
N ARG A 111 1.79 -12.96 -6.08
CA ARG A 111 1.90 -13.33 -7.50
C ARG A 111 1.00 -14.51 -7.84
N GLY A 112 -0.13 -14.24 -8.49
CA GLY A 112 -1.13 -15.27 -8.76
C GLY A 112 -2.53 -14.69 -8.78
N ASN A 113 -3.53 -15.53 -8.56
CA ASN A 113 -4.92 -15.06 -8.47
C ASN A 113 -5.53 -15.36 -7.10
N SER A 114 -6.42 -14.47 -6.66
CA SER A 114 -7.23 -14.63 -5.45
C SER A 114 -6.43 -14.76 -4.16
N HIS A 115 -5.24 -14.14 -4.07
CA HIS A 115 -4.48 -14.11 -2.81
C HIS A 115 -5.10 -13.14 -1.82
N TYR A 116 -5.02 -13.48 -0.54
CA TYR A 116 -5.37 -12.59 0.56
C TYR A 116 -4.21 -12.51 1.55
N ALA A 117 -3.75 -11.30 1.81
CA ALA A 117 -2.76 -11.01 2.85
C ALA A 117 -3.34 -9.97 3.82
N ASN A 118 -3.33 -10.28 5.10
CA ASN A 118 -3.58 -9.34 6.17
C ASN A 118 -2.31 -9.21 7.01
N VAL A 119 -1.78 -7.99 7.10
CA VAL A 119 -0.56 -7.71 7.88
C VAL A 119 -0.86 -6.64 8.90
N VAL A 120 -0.64 -6.97 10.18
CA VAL A 120 -0.74 -6.04 11.31
C VAL A 120 0.61 -6.01 12.01
N GLN A 121 1.22 -4.83 12.08
CA GLN A 121 2.52 -4.67 12.74
C GLN A 121 2.42 -3.56 13.77
N THR A 122 2.60 -3.91 15.04
CA THR A 122 2.63 -2.97 16.17
C THR A 122 3.98 -2.95 16.90
N ASP A 123 4.83 -3.95 16.64
CA ASP A 123 6.16 -4.04 17.27
C ASP A 123 7.18 -3.14 16.57
N ASN A 124 7.93 -2.37 17.36
CA ASN A 124 8.93 -1.44 16.84
C ASN A 124 10.18 -2.20 16.36
N TYR A 125 10.84 -1.73 15.30
CA TYR A 125 12.02 -2.40 14.71
C TYR A 125 11.74 -3.80 14.13
N ALA A 126 10.49 -4.09 13.81
CA ALA A 126 10.08 -5.39 13.31
C ALA A 126 10.04 -5.40 11.77
N LYS A 127 10.23 -6.60 11.19
CA LYS A 127 10.15 -6.80 9.74
C LYS A 127 9.11 -7.86 9.42
N ALA A 128 8.12 -7.52 8.59
CA ALA A 128 7.11 -8.47 8.11
C ALA A 128 7.28 -8.70 6.60
N ASP A 129 7.70 -9.89 6.22
CA ASP A 129 7.81 -10.32 4.82
C ASP A 129 6.70 -11.33 4.49
N VAL A 130 5.77 -10.97 3.59
CA VAL A 130 4.71 -11.86 3.10
C VAL A 130 4.91 -12.14 1.62
N THR A 131 5.08 -13.40 1.25
CA THR A 131 5.12 -13.82 -0.16
C THR A 131 4.07 -14.89 -0.44
N GLN A 132 3.19 -14.65 -1.40
CA GLN A 132 2.16 -15.60 -1.84
C GLN A 132 2.30 -15.86 -3.33
N ARG A 133 2.35 -17.14 -3.74
CA ARG A 133 2.41 -17.55 -5.15
C ARG A 133 1.37 -18.61 -5.48
N GLY A 134 0.70 -18.51 -6.63
CA GLY A 134 -0.22 -19.55 -7.12
C GLY A 134 -1.68 -19.11 -7.16
N TYR A 135 -2.58 -19.87 -6.53
CA TYR A 135 -4.01 -19.58 -6.51
C TYR A 135 -4.56 -19.70 -5.07
N ASN A 136 -5.33 -18.70 -4.63
CA ASN A 136 -6.12 -18.77 -3.39
C ASN A 136 -5.34 -19.00 -2.08
N ASN A 137 -4.13 -18.46 -1.97
CA ASN A 137 -3.41 -18.45 -0.69
C ASN A 137 -3.96 -17.37 0.26
N PHE A 138 -4.01 -17.71 1.54
CA PHE A 138 -4.36 -16.81 2.64
C PHE A 138 -3.17 -16.68 3.60
N VAL A 139 -2.75 -15.46 3.92
CA VAL A 139 -1.71 -15.18 4.92
C VAL A 139 -2.25 -14.15 5.88
N ASN A 140 -2.11 -14.43 7.17
CA ASN A 140 -2.28 -13.47 8.25
C ASN A 140 -0.94 -13.34 8.98
N ALA A 141 -0.30 -12.18 8.88
CA ALA A 141 0.92 -11.86 9.61
C ALA A 141 0.59 -10.82 10.67
N ALA A 142 0.79 -11.16 11.93
CA ALA A 142 0.66 -10.23 13.04
C ALA A 142 1.97 -10.23 13.84
N GLN A 143 2.55 -9.07 14.07
CA GLN A 143 3.70 -8.86 14.94
C GLN A 143 3.28 -7.83 15.99
N TYR A 144 3.34 -8.23 17.27
CA TYR A 144 2.82 -7.48 18.40
C TYR A 144 3.90 -6.84 19.23
#